data_AF-A0A5J4Q2X8-F1
#
_entry.id   AF-A0A5J4Q2X8-F1
#
_cell.length_a   1.000
_cell.length_b   1.000
_cell.length_c   1.000
_cell.angle_alpha   90.00
_cell.angle_beta   90.00
_cell.angle_gamma   90.00
#
_symmetry.space_group_name_H-M   'P 1'
#
loop_
_entity.id
_entity.type
_entity.pdbx_description
1 polymer ?
#
loop_
_entity_poly.entity_id
_entity_poly.type
_entity_poly.pdbx_seq_one_letter_code
_entity_poly.pdbx_strand_id
1 'polypeptide(L)' 'WENIVPLFQPAYSPEVNPIESLWHHIREKGKFKNTTFHSLGEVESRLVQVINGLDKNTLKSITLFNWIKSAI' A
#
# COMPACT_ATOMS: atom_id res chain seq x y z
N TRP A 1 -5.11 12.31 -20.15
CA TRP A 1 -4.61 13.04 -18.96
C TRP A 1 -5.60 14.08 -18.43
N GLU A 2 -6.74 14.33 -19.10
CA GLU A 2 -7.70 15.37 -18.68
C GLU A 2 -8.45 15.10 -17.36
N ASN A 3 -8.34 13.89 -16.78
CA ASN A 3 -9.02 13.49 -15.55
C ASN A 3 -8.06 13.09 -14.41
N ILE A 4 -6.78 13.48 -14.51
CA ILE A 4 -5.76 13.18 -13.48
C ILE A 4 -5.33 14.48 -12.84
N VAL A 5 -5.57 14.61 -11.54
CA VAL A 5 -5.12 15.75 -10.73
C VAL A 5 -3.95 15.30 -9.87
N PRO A 6 -2.72 15.82 -10.10
CA PRO A 6 -1.60 15.55 -9.20
C PRO A 6 -1.84 16.25 -7.86
N LEU A 7 -1.71 15.49 -6.77
CA LEU A 7 -1.77 16.03 -5.41
C LEU A 7 -0.35 16.25 -4.90
N PHE A 8 -0.15 17.36 -4.17
CA PHE A 8 1.14 17.66 -3.56
C PHE A 8 1.50 16.61 -2.51
N GLN A 9 2.75 16.14 -2.54
CA GLN A 9 3.34 15.30 -1.51
C GLN A 9 4.61 15.96 -0.98
N PRO A 10 4.73 16.18 0.34
CA PRO A 10 5.93 16.76 0.91
C PRO A 10 7.13 15.82 0.79
N ALA A 11 8.31 16.40 0.57
CA ALA A 11 9.56 15.64 0.52
C ALA A 11 9.89 15.03 1.89
N TYR A 12 10.44 13.81 1.89
CA TYR A 12 10.87 13.08 3.09
C TYR A 12 9.77 12.81 4.13
N SER A 13 8.50 12.83 3.72
CA SER A 13 7.34 12.57 4.60
C SER A 13 6.61 11.27 4.22
N PRO A 14 7.21 10.10 4.44
CA PRO A 14 6.56 8.81 4.15
C PRO A 14 5.26 8.61 4.96
N GLU A 15 5.14 9.23 6.14
CA GLU A 15 4.00 9.12 7.05
C GLU A 15 2.68 9.67 6.48
N VAL A 16 2.75 10.55 5.47
CA VAL A 16 1.56 11.08 4.78
C VAL A 16 1.30 10.41 3.44
N ASN A 17 2.19 9.51 2.99
CA ASN A 17 2.08 8.84 1.70
C ASN A 17 1.29 7.52 1.83
N PRO A 18 0.09 7.39 1.23
CA PRO A 18 -0.79 6.23 1.43
C PRO A 18 -0.18 4.89 0.99
N ILE A 19 0.74 4.92 0.01
CA ILE A 19 1.41 3.70 -0.43
C ILE A 19 2.32 3.12 0.65
N GLU A 20 2.92 3.95 1.50
CA GLU A 20 3.78 3.50 2.61
C GLU A 20 2.96 2.79 3.68
N SER A 21 1.76 3.28 3.99
CA SER A 21 0.83 2.59 4.90
C SER A 21 0.40 1.24 4.36
N LEU A 22 0.16 1.13 3.05
CA LEU A 22 -0.14 -0.15 2.40
C LEU A 22 1.06 -1.11 2.47
N TRP A 23 2.26 -0.64 2.15
CA TRP A 23 3.48 -1.45 2.23
C TRP A 23 3.75 -1.94 3.65
N HIS A 24 3.54 -1.08 4.65
CA HIS A 24 3.63 -1.47 6.04
C HIS A 24 2.64 -2.61 6.35
N HIS A 25 1.38 -2.49 5.93
CA HIS A 25 0.39 -3.54 6.13
C HIS A 25 0.78 -4.86 5.44
N ILE A 26 1.21 -4.81 4.17
CA ILE A 26 1.67 -5.98 3.41
C ILE A 26 2.86 -6.64 4.09
N ARG A 27 3.83 -5.86 4.58
CA ARG A 27 5.01 -6.41 5.26
C ARG A 27 4.65 -7.09 6.59
N GLU A 28 3.78 -6.46 7.39
CA GLU A 28 3.38 -6.98 8.70
C GLU A 28 2.43 -8.18 8.62
N LYS A 29 1.47 -8.16 7.68
CA LYS A 29 0.39 -9.16 7.59
C LYS A 29 0.59 -10.17 6.46
N GLY A 30 1.37 -9.82 5.44
CA GLY A 30 1.59 -10.63 4.25
C GLY A 30 2.54 -11.82 4.44
N LYS A 31 3.03 -12.08 5.66
CA LYS A 31 4.02 -13.13 5.96
C LYS A 31 5.28 -13.01 5.11
N PHE A 32 5.78 -11.79 4.94
CA PHE A 32 7.09 -11.57 4.32
C PHE A 32 8.21 -11.60 5.36
N LYS A 33 7.94 -11.15 6.59
CA LYS A 33 8.87 -11.28 7.70
C LYS A 33 9.16 -12.75 7.98
N ASN A 34 10.43 -13.07 8.20
CA ASN A 34 10.91 -14.41 8.55
C ASN A 34 10.55 -15.50 7.53
N THR A 35 10.27 -15.11 6.29
CA THR A 35 10.01 -16.04 5.18
C THR A 35 11.14 -15.89 4.17
N THR A 36 11.78 -17.01 3.85
CA THR A 36 12.73 -17.11 2.75
C THR A 36 11.98 -17.57 1.51
N PHE A 37 12.33 -16.99 0.36
CA PHE A 37 11.78 -17.34 -0.94
C PHE A 37 12.92 -17.88 -1.81
N HIS A 38 12.63 -18.87 -2.64
CA HIS A 38 13.62 -19.52 -3.50
C HIS A 38 13.84 -18.78 -4.82
N SER A 39 12.92 -17.88 -5.19
CA SER A 39 13.02 -17.06 -6.39
C SER A 39 12.26 -15.74 -6.26
N LEU A 40 12.55 -14.79 -7.14
CA LEU A 40 11.78 -13.55 -7.24
C LEU A 40 10.31 -13.81 -7.62
N GLY A 41 10.05 -14.82 -8.45
CA GLY A 41 8.69 -15.19 -8.86
C GLY A 41 7.82 -15.66 -7.69
N GLU A 42 8.41 -16.30 -6.67
CA GLU A 42 7.70 -16.65 -5.44
C GLU A 42 7.34 -15.41 -4.62
N VAL A 43 8.23 -14.41 -4.56
CA VAL A 43 7.99 -13.14 -3.88
C VAL A 43 6.82 -12.40 -4.55
N GLU A 44 6.82 -12.31 -5.87
CA GLU A 44 5.75 -11.67 -6.65
C GLU A 44 4.42 -12.41 -6.48
N SER A 45 4.44 -13.73 -6.59
CA SER A 45 3.24 -14.56 -6.39
C SER A 45 2.67 -14.37 -5.00
N ARG A 46 3.53 -14.30 -3.97
CA ARG A 46 3.11 -14.02 -2.60
C ARG A 46 2.51 -12.63 -2.46
N LEU A 47 3.12 -11.62 -3.10
CA LEU A 47 2.63 -10.25 -3.08
C LEU A 47 1.23 -10.15 -3.69
N VAL A 48 1.02 -10.76 -4.86
CA VAL A 48 -0.28 -10.81 -5.54
C VAL A 48 -1.33 -11.48 -4.65
N GLN A 49 -1.00 -12.61 -4.01
CA GLN A 49 -1.90 -13.28 -3.08
C GLN A 49 -2.31 -12.38 -1.90
N VAL A 50 -1.35 -11.67 -1.30
CA VAL A 50 -1.61 -10.77 -0.17
C VAL A 50 -2.49 -9.59 -0.60
N ILE A 51 -2.20 -8.98 -1.76
CA ILE A 51 -2.99 -7.87 -2.29
C ILE A 51 -4.42 -8.31 -2.62
N ASN A 52 -4.59 -9.46 -3.27
CA ASN A 52 -5.91 -9.99 -3.61
C ASN A 52 -6.72 -10.40 -2.38
N GLY A 53 -6.07 -10.69 -1.25
CA GLY A 53 -6.71 -10.98 0.02
C GLY A 53 -7.11 -9.74 0.83
N LEU A 54 -6.71 -8.53 0.43
CA LEU A 54 -7.07 -7.30 1.14
C LEU A 54 -8.51 -6.91 0.85
N ASP A 55 -9.30 -6.76 1.91
CA ASP A 55 -10.65 -6.24 1.79
C ASP A 55 -10.65 -4.71 1.58
N LYS A 56 -11.67 -4.22 0.87
CA LYS A 56 -11.78 -2.80 0.52
C LYS A 56 -11.90 -1.88 1.75
N ASN A 57 -12.49 -2.36 2.85
CA ASN A 57 -12.66 -1.55 4.05
C ASN A 57 -11.34 -1.38 4.79
N THR A 58 -10.54 -2.44 4.90
CA THR A 58 -9.18 -2.39 5.43
C THR A 58 -8.29 -1.53 4.55
N LEU A 59 -8.34 -1.68 3.23
CA LEU A 59 -7.57 -0.83 2.33
C LEU A 59 -7.92 0.65 2.55
N LYS A 60 -9.21 0.97 2.58
CA LYS A 60 -9.68 2.34 2.84
C LYS A 60 -9.24 2.84 4.22
N SER A 61 -9.30 2.02 5.26
CA SER A 61 -8.95 2.45 6.62
C SER A 61 -7.46 2.74 6.79
N ILE A 62 -6.58 2.07 6.04
CA ILE A 62 -5.13 2.28 6.12
C ILE A 62 -4.60 3.33 5.14
N THR A 63 -5.31 3.63 4.04
CA THR A 63 -4.83 4.58 3.01
C THR A 63 -5.63 5.88 2.93
N LEU A 64 -6.86 5.95 3.44
CA LEU A 64 -7.69 7.15 3.33
C LEU A 64 -7.37 8.14 4.46
N PHE A 65 -6.31 8.92 4.28
CA PHE A 65 -6.03 10.04 5.17
C PHE A 65 -7.07 11.15 5.04
N ASN A 66 -7.21 11.95 6.09
CA ASN A 66 -8.11 13.10 6.10
C ASN A 66 -7.81 14.09 4.96
N TRP A 67 -6.53 14.32 4.64
CA TRP A 67 -6.14 15.22 3.56
C TRP A 67 -6.57 14.69 2.17
N ILE A 68 -6.52 13.38 1.96
CA ILE A 68 -7.04 12.75 0.73
C ILE A 68 -8.54 12.92 0.69
N LYS A 69 -9.24 12.61 1.80
CA LYS A 69 -10.70 12.74 1.91
C LYS A 69 -11.19 14.18 1.62
N SER A 70 -10.40 15.19 1.94
CA SER A 70 -10.73 16.59 1.64
C SER A 70 -10.41 17.00 0.18
N ALA A 71 -9.62 16.21 -0.55
CA ALA A 71 -9.19 16.48 -1.91
C ALA A 71 -10.00 15.75 -3.00
N ILE A 72 -10.76 14.71 -2.61
CA ILE A 72 -11.80 14.05 -3.43
C ILE A 72 -13.16 14.69 -3.16
#